data_AF-A0A1V5GTZ2-F1
#
_entry.id   AF-A0A1V5GTZ2-F1
#
_cell.length_a   1.000
_cell.length_b   1.000
_cell.length_c   1.000
_cell.angle_alpha   90.00
_cell.angle_beta   90.00
_cell.angle_gamma   90.00
#
_symmetry.space_group_name_H-M   'P 1'
#
loop_
_entity.id
_entity.type
_entity.pdbx_description
1 polymer ?
#
loop_
_entity_poly.entity_id
_entity_poly.type
_entity_poly.pdbx_seq_one_letter_code
_entity_poly.pdbx_strand_id
1 'polypeptide(L)'
;MKKHAPAQPLEPMTLTGRLGKGERTKKDKEGKEVTVGFLTLTLDDGTVVHLPQGKVKNADGTVTQLDPWIGKQVTVTGRGRTFEKKGKKGTLLAKIESAALAAE
;
A
#
# COMPACT_ATOMS: atom_id res chain seq x y z
N MET A 1 -4.24 27.43 18.71
CA MET A 1 -3.22 26.70 17.92
C MET A 1 -3.66 25.25 17.78
N LYS A 2 -4.14 24.83 16.61
CA LYS A 2 -4.47 23.41 16.35
C LYS A 2 -3.16 22.63 16.40
N LYS A 3 -3.00 21.78 17.41
CA LYS A 3 -1.86 20.86 17.54
C LYS A 3 -1.85 19.99 16.29
N HIS A 4 -0.97 20.30 15.34
CA HIS A 4 -0.59 19.34 14.31
C HIS A 4 -0.04 18.14 15.08
N ALA A 5 -0.77 17.02 15.07
CA ALA A 5 -0.19 15.76 15.50
C ALA A 5 1.18 15.63 14.81
N PRO A 6 2.25 15.31 15.53
CA PRO A 6 3.56 15.13 14.89
C PRO A 6 3.33 14.18 13.72
N ALA A 7 3.83 14.55 12.53
CA ALA A 7 3.77 13.67 11.38
C ALA A 7 4.37 12.34 11.84
N GLN A 8 3.51 11.33 12.06
CA GLN A 8 3.97 10.05 12.56
C GLN A 8 5.10 9.61 11.64
N PRO A 9 6.32 9.40 12.18
CA PRO A 9 7.45 9.02 11.35
C PRO A 9 7.03 7.75 10.61
N LEU A 10 7.34 7.70 9.31
CA LEU A 10 7.08 6.48 8.55
C LEU A 10 7.97 5.40 9.14
N GLU A 11 7.35 4.42 9.80
CA GLU A 11 8.08 3.34 10.45
C GLU A 11 8.49 2.32 9.39
N PRO A 12 9.74 1.84 9.40
CA PRO A 12 10.14 0.72 8.57
C PRO A 12 9.32 -0.51 8.98
N MET A 13 8.62 -1.08 8.01
CA MET A 13 7.73 -2.21 8.18
C MET A 13 7.92 -3.20 7.05
N THR A 14 8.00 -4.48 7.42
CA THR A 14 8.04 -5.60 6.50
C THR A 14 6.72 -6.32 6.62
N LEU A 15 5.97 -6.37 5.53
CA LEU A 15 4.60 -6.85 5.49
C LEU A 15 4.52 -7.99 4.48
N THR A 16 4.13 -9.17 4.94
CA THR A 16 3.93 -10.34 4.07
C THR A 16 2.46 -10.65 3.98
N GLY A 17 1.92 -10.67 2.77
CA GLY A 17 0.50 -10.92 2.58
C GLY A 17 0.16 -11.23 1.14
N ARG A 18 -1.12 -11.48 0.90
CA ARG A 18 -1.64 -11.74 -0.43
C ARG A 18 -1.87 -10.43 -1.16
N LEU A 19 -1.24 -10.29 -2.33
CA LEU A 19 -1.41 -9.10 -3.15
C LEU A 19 -2.76 -9.16 -3.86
N GLY A 20 -3.54 -8.10 -3.72
CA GLY A 20 -4.78 -7.84 -4.41
C GLY A 20 -4.73 -6.54 -5.20
N LYS A 21 -5.67 -6.40 -6.12
CA LYS A 21 -6.00 -5.14 -6.76
C LYS A 21 -7.45 -4.81 -6.46
N GLY A 22 -7.71 -3.54 -6.20
CA GLY A 22 -9.04 -2.97 -6.17
C GLY A 22 -9.15 -1.85 -7.19
N GLU A 23 -10.38 -1.48 -7.51
CA GLU A 23 -10.69 -0.32 -8.33
C GLU A 23 -11.66 0.55 -7.55
N ARG A 24 -11.43 1.86 -7.56
CA ARG A 24 -12.37 2.82 -7.01
C ARG A 24 -12.60 3.94 -7.98
N THR A 25 -13.85 4.28 -8.17
CA THR A 25 -14.24 5.50 -8.87
C THR A 25 -14.01 6.67 -7.93
N LYS A 26 -13.16 7.62 -8.33
CA LYS A 26 -13.01 8.90 -7.64
C LYS A 26 -13.34 10.02 -8.61
N LYS A 27 -13.88 11.12 -8.10
CA LYS A 27 -13.99 12.34 -8.92
C LYS A 27 -12.60 12.96 -9.04
N ASP A 28 -12.19 13.20 -10.28
CA ASP A 28 -11.03 14.03 -10.61
C ASP A 28 -11.27 15.51 -10.20
N LYS A 29 -10.23 16.33 -10.25
CA LYS A 29 -10.27 17.78 -9.98
C LYS A 29 -11.29 18.53 -10.86
N GLU A 30 -11.62 18.02 -12.05
CA GLU A 30 -12.69 18.53 -12.91
C GLU A 30 -14.09 17.96 -12.60
N GLY A 31 -14.23 17.12 -11.57
CA GLY A 31 -15.51 16.52 -11.18
C GLY A 31 -15.92 15.29 -12.01
N LYS A 32 -15.12 14.89 -13.00
CA LYS A 32 -15.31 13.66 -13.79
C LYS A 32 -15.02 12.41 -12.95
N GLU A 33 -15.85 11.40 -13.10
CA GLU A 33 -15.62 10.09 -12.49
C GLU A 33 -14.47 9.38 -13.20
N VAL A 34 -13.36 9.18 -12.49
CA VAL A 34 -12.21 8.43 -12.96
C VAL A 34 -12.05 7.17 -12.12
N THR A 35 -12.05 6.01 -12.77
CA THR A 35 -11.70 4.74 -12.13
C THR A 35 -10.20 4.73 -11.91
N VAL A 36 -9.77 4.71 -10.65
CA VAL A 36 -8.39 4.45 -10.29
C VAL A 36 -8.30 3.08 -9.67
N GLY A 37 -7.39 2.27 -10.20
CA GLY A 37 -6.98 1.06 -9.49
C GLY A 37 -6.34 1.42 -8.15
N PHE A 38 -6.12 0.46 -7.30
CA PHE A 38 -5.24 0.54 -6.15
C PHE A 38 -4.77 -0.87 -5.83
N LEU A 39 -3.54 -0.97 -5.33
CA LEU A 39 -3.02 -2.25 -4.89
C LEU A 39 -3.29 -2.38 -3.39
N THR A 40 -3.69 -3.57 -2.98
CA THR A 40 -3.87 -3.90 -1.57
C THR A 40 -3.05 -5.14 -1.23
N LEU A 41 -2.50 -5.18 -0.04
CA LEU A 41 -1.86 -6.36 0.50
C LEU A 41 -2.68 -6.80 1.71
N THR A 42 -3.31 -7.96 1.62
CA THR A 42 -4.04 -8.54 2.76
C THR A 42 -3.07 -9.43 3.53
N LEU A 43 -2.72 -9.00 4.73
CA LEU A 43 -1.90 -9.76 5.68
C LEU A 43 -2.68 -10.97 6.22
N ASP A 44 -1.96 -11.93 6.79
CA ASP A 44 -2.56 -13.14 7.37
C ASP A 44 -3.51 -12.82 8.55
N ASP A 45 -3.20 -11.79 9.33
CA ASP A 45 -4.06 -11.24 10.40
C ASP A 45 -5.35 -10.55 9.91
N GLY A 46 -5.66 -10.63 8.61
CA GLY A 46 -6.79 -9.95 7.97
C GLY A 46 -6.62 -8.44 7.80
N THR A 47 -5.45 -7.89 8.16
CA THR A 47 -5.14 -6.47 7.99
C THR A 47 -4.93 -6.14 6.51
N VAL A 48 -5.70 -5.17 6.00
CA VAL A 48 -5.57 -4.70 4.61
C VAL A 48 -4.64 -3.49 4.56
N VAL A 49 -3.51 -3.68 3.89
CA VAL A 49 -2.52 -2.65 3.64
C VAL A 49 -2.78 -2.04 2.27
N HIS A 50 -2.89 -0.72 2.17
CA HIS A 50 -2.97 -0.05 0.87
C HIS A 50 -1.56 0.26 0.36
N LEU A 51 -1.31 -0.16 -0.89
CA LEU A 51 -0.07 0.08 -1.60
C LEU A 51 -0.31 1.13 -2.70
N PRO A 52 0.67 2.02 -2.98
CA PRO A 52 0.60 2.92 -4.12
C PRO A 52 0.44 2.14 -5.43
N GLN A 53 -0.35 2.71 -6.36
CA GLN A 53 -0.49 2.14 -7.69
C GLN A 53 0.80 2.27 -8.50
N GLY A 54 1.05 1.24 -9.29
CA GLY A 54 2.13 1.22 -10.25
C GLY A 54 3.44 0.72 -9.67
N LYS A 55 4.27 0.23 -10.59
CA LYS A 55 5.74 0.12 -10.52
C LYS A 55 6.32 0.60 -9.19
N VAL A 56 6.62 -0.35 -8.31
CA VAL A 56 7.30 -0.10 -7.05
C VAL A 56 8.76 0.17 -7.35
N LYS A 57 9.23 1.38 -7.02
CA LYS A 57 10.65 1.69 -7.09
C LYS A 57 11.30 1.27 -5.78
N ASN A 58 12.10 0.21 -5.83
CA ASN A 58 12.91 -0.24 -4.71
C ASN A 58 13.93 0.83 -4.32
N ALA A 59 14.48 0.75 -3.10
CA ALA A 59 15.54 1.62 -2.61
C ALA A 59 16.80 1.52 -3.47
N ASP A 60 17.04 0.35 -4.07
CA ASP A 60 18.08 0.07 -5.05
C ASP A 60 17.85 0.75 -6.42
N GLY A 61 16.69 1.38 -6.61
CA GLY A 61 16.32 2.07 -7.85
C GLY A 61 15.67 1.17 -8.90
N THR A 62 15.68 -0.15 -8.68
CA THR A 62 14.94 -1.14 -9.48
C THR A 62 13.44 -0.88 -9.41
N VAL A 63 12.75 -1.09 -10.53
CA VAL A 63 11.31 -0.87 -10.62
C VAL A 63 10.61 -2.22 -10.75
N THR A 64 10.02 -2.69 -9.65
CA THR A 64 9.27 -3.94 -9.58
C THR A 64 7.81 -3.71 -9.99
N GLN A 65 7.34 -4.45 -11.00
CA GLN A 65 5.90 -4.49 -11.30
C GLN A 65 5.20 -5.51 -10.42
N LEU A 66 4.18 -5.05 -9.69
CA LEU A 66 3.37 -5.88 -8.81
C LEU A 66 2.17 -6.54 -9.52
N ASP A 67 1.78 -6.07 -10.70
CA ASP A 67 0.71 -6.65 -11.53
C ASP A 67 0.81 -8.17 -11.76
N PRO A 68 1.98 -8.76 -12.11
CA PRO A 68 2.09 -10.21 -12.26
C PRO A 68 2.02 -10.98 -10.93
N TRP A 69 2.09 -10.29 -9.79
CA TRP A 69 2.05 -10.90 -8.47
C TRP A 69 0.66 -10.84 -7.83
N ILE A 70 -0.33 -10.26 -8.53
CA ILE A 70 -1.72 -10.23 -8.06
C ILE A 70 -2.23 -11.66 -7.85
N GLY A 71 -2.80 -11.91 -6.68
CA GLY A 71 -3.26 -13.22 -6.24
C GLY A 71 -2.18 -14.09 -5.58
N LYS A 72 -0.91 -13.69 -5.64
CA LYS A 72 0.22 -14.37 -4.99
C LYS A 72 0.56 -13.74 -3.63
N GLN A 73 1.28 -14.50 -2.81
CA GLN A 73 1.85 -13.99 -1.57
C GLN A 73 3.14 -13.22 -1.88
N VAL A 74 3.25 -12.02 -1.35
CA VAL A 74 4.40 -11.13 -1.53
C VAL A 74 4.81 -10.55 -0.19
N THR A 75 6.11 -10.39 -0.02
CA THR A 75 6.71 -9.64 1.09
C THR A 75 7.08 -8.26 0.59
N VAL A 76 6.47 -7.25 1.18
CA VAL A 76 6.69 -5.84 0.86
C VAL A 76 7.36 -5.19 2.06
N THR A 77 8.58 -4.70 1.85
CA THR A 77 9.33 -3.92 2.84
C THR A 77 9.23 -2.46 2.46
N GLY A 78 8.97 -1.59 3.42
CA GLY A 78 8.96 -0.17 3.17
C GLY A 78 8.69 0.62 4.42
N ARG A 79 8.28 1.87 4.24
CA ARG A 79 7.89 2.74 5.34
C ARG A 79 6.46 3.18 5.20
N GLY A 80 5.71 2.94 6.25
CA GLY A 80 4.29 3.20 6.28
C GLY A 80 3.84 3.74 7.61
N ARG A 81 2.53 3.84 7.73
CA ARG A 81 1.86 4.14 8.98
C ARG A 81 0.55 3.40 9.05
N THR A 82 0.17 3.03 10.25
CA THR A 82 -1.13 2.45 10.53
C THR A 82 -2.09 3.59 10.82
N PHE A 83 -3.23 3.65 10.14
CA PHE A 83 -4.27 4.62 10.42
C PHE A 83 -5.58 3.91 10.71
N GLU A 84 -6.36 4.45 11.64
CA GLU A 84 -7.72 4.01 11.85
C GLU A 84 -8.68 5.01 11.21
N LYS A 85 -9.51 4.56 10.27
CA LYS A 85 -10.52 5.41 9.62
C LYS A 85 -11.87 4.74 9.73
N LYS A 86 -12.82 5.41 10.42
CA LYS A 86 -14.18 4.91 10.66
C LYS A 86 -14.21 3.49 11.27
N GLY A 87 -13.40 3.23 12.31
CA GLY A 87 -13.35 1.94 13.01
C GLY A 87 -12.71 0.79 12.22
N LYS A 88 -12.20 1.06 11.00
CA LYS A 88 -11.35 0.13 10.27
C LYS A 88 -9.90 0.55 10.41
N LYS A 89 -9.09 -0.30 11.04
CA LYS A 89 -7.62 -0.20 11.02
C LYS A 89 -7.15 -0.53 9.61
N GLY A 90 -6.44 0.39 8.98
CA GLY A 90 -5.82 0.21 7.68
C GLY A 90 -4.36 0.58 7.78
N THR A 91 -3.50 -0.24 7.20
CA THR A 91 -2.08 0.11 7.08
C THR A 91 -1.86 0.77 5.73
N LEU A 92 -1.04 1.82 5.69
CA LEU A 92 -0.65 2.45 4.45
C LEU A 92 0.85 2.47 4.37
N LEU A 93 1.38 1.76 3.38
CA LEU A 93 2.76 1.92 2.96
C LEU A 93 2.84 3.18 2.11
N ALA A 94 3.43 4.24 2.69
CA ALA A 94 3.63 5.50 1.98
C ALA A 94 4.80 5.38 0.98
N LYS A 95 5.80 4.56 1.32
CA LYS A 95 6.93 4.26 0.47
C LYS A 95 7.23 2.77 0.57
N ILE A 96 7.36 2.10 -0.56
CA ILE A 96 7.85 0.73 -0.60
C ILE A 96 9.34 0.81 -0.92
N GLU A 97 10.18 0.19 -0.08
CA GLU A 97 11.63 0.11 -0.26
C GLU A 97 12.03 -1.16 -1.00
N SER A 98 11.29 -2.26 -0.85
CA SER A 98 11.47 -3.46 -1.66
C SER A 98 10.20 -4.30 -1.68
N ALA A 99 9.99 -5.06 -2.75
CA ALA A 99 8.96 -6.08 -2.80
C ALA A 99 9.53 -7.35 -3.42
N ALA A 100 9.25 -8.49 -2.81
CA ALA A 100 9.63 -9.82 -3.27
C ALA A 100 8.42 -10.75 -3.23
N LEU A 101 8.38 -11.75 -4.10
CA LEU A 101 7.47 -12.88 -3.92
C LEU A 101 7.86 -13.57 -2.62
N ALA A 102 6.89 -13.72 -1.71
CA ALA A 102 7.08 -14.61 -0.59
C ALA A 102 7.10 -16.01 -1.20
N ALA A 103 8.22 -16.71 -1.12
CA ALA A 103 8.26 -18.11 -1.53
C ALA A 103 7.23 -18.87 -0.69
N GLU A 104 6.25 -19.48 -1.37
CA GLU A 104 5.35 -20.49 -0.78
C GLU A 104 6.16 -21.69 -0.27
#